data_AF-A0A9X6AB19-F1
#
_entry.id   AF-A0A9X6AB19-F1
#
_cell.length_a   1.000
_cell.length_b   1.000
_cell.length_c   1.000
_cell.angle_alpha   90.00
_cell.angle_beta   90.00
_cell.angle_gamma   90.00
#
_symmetry.space_group_name_H-M   'P 1'
#
loop_
_entity.id
_entity.type
_entity.pdbx_description
1 polymer ?
#
loop_
_entity_poly.entity_id
_entity_poly.type
_entity_poly.pdbx_seq_one_letter_code
_entity_poly.pdbx_strand_id
1 'polypeptide(L)'
;EETAYFKDAADFGKGCAKAAGKLLSHVSTTDTARDMDLMRQVLGDGTMHYLGFSYGTELGGVYAHLFPKNVGRLVLDAVVDPSADTVGHAKNQTLGFQRALDDYLKSTGQDPKQGSQKIVDLLKRIDANPLPTADGRKLTQTLALTGIVLPLYSKEGWPRLTSALKGAEGGDGSGLLALADGYNDRDSSGHYGTTTHSQRVISCLDDKQRPTPAETKKLLPEFEKISPVFGDFMGWDTAGWCHDWPVAGQYDNPEVSAPGAAPI
;
A
#
# COMPACT_ATOMS: atom_id res chain seq x y z
N GLU A 1 -17.06 -13.26 6.15
CA GLU A 1 -16.05 -12.20 5.95
C GLU A 1 -15.79 -11.93 4.48
N GLU A 2 -15.33 -12.90 3.69
CA GLU A 2 -15.02 -12.74 2.26
C GLU A 2 -16.11 -12.02 1.44
N THR A 3 -17.37 -12.49 1.50
CA THR A 3 -18.47 -11.84 0.77
C THR A 3 -18.69 -10.38 1.18
N ALA A 4 -18.49 -10.06 2.47
CA ALA A 4 -18.60 -8.68 2.94
C ALA A 4 -17.43 -7.83 2.42
N TYR A 5 -16.21 -8.36 2.46
CA TYR A 5 -15.01 -7.68 1.94
C TYR A 5 -15.14 -7.27 0.47
N PHE A 6 -15.51 -8.22 -0.41
CA PHE A 6 -15.68 -7.90 -1.84
C PHE A 6 -16.87 -6.98 -2.11
N LYS A 7 -17.94 -7.11 -1.31
CA LYS A 7 -19.06 -6.17 -1.40
C LYS A 7 -18.64 -4.75 -1.02
N ASP A 8 -17.89 -4.59 0.06
CA ASP A 8 -17.43 -3.29 0.55
C ASP A 8 -16.46 -2.66 -0.46
N ALA A 9 -15.56 -3.45 -1.05
CA ALA A 9 -14.69 -2.99 -2.12
C ALA A 9 -15.44 -2.54 -3.38
N ALA A 10 -16.43 -3.31 -3.83
CA ALA A 10 -17.26 -2.94 -4.98
C ALA A 10 -18.08 -1.66 -4.69
N ASP A 11 -18.62 -1.52 -3.47
CA ASP A 11 -19.37 -0.33 -3.08
C ASP A 11 -18.45 0.90 -2.92
N PHE A 12 -17.22 0.71 -2.46
CA PHE A 12 -16.17 1.74 -2.45
C PHE A 12 -15.87 2.22 -3.87
N GLY A 13 -15.62 1.33 -4.83
CA GLY A 13 -15.39 1.67 -6.23
C GLY A 13 -16.56 2.45 -6.85
N LYS A 14 -17.80 2.04 -6.58
CA LYS A 14 -19.01 2.80 -7.00
C LYS A 14 -19.07 4.19 -6.37
N GLY A 15 -18.67 4.31 -5.10
CA GLY A 15 -18.53 5.58 -4.39
C GLY A 15 -17.54 6.52 -5.11
N CYS A 16 -16.37 6.01 -5.46
CA CYS A 16 -15.36 6.73 -6.24
C CYS A 16 -15.91 7.16 -7.61
N ALA A 17 -16.59 6.27 -8.35
CA ALA A 17 -17.20 6.61 -9.64
C ALA A 17 -18.25 7.71 -9.53
N LYS A 18 -19.08 7.67 -8.48
CA LYS A 18 -20.08 8.71 -8.22
C LYS A 18 -19.43 10.05 -7.89
N ALA A 19 -18.36 10.05 -7.10
CA ALA A 19 -17.68 11.26 -6.64
C ALA A 19 -16.81 11.90 -7.72
N ALA A 20 -15.99 11.09 -8.43
CA ALA A 20 -15.05 11.56 -9.45
C ALA A 20 -15.68 11.74 -10.84
N GLY A 21 -16.76 11.01 -11.13
CA GLY A 21 -17.41 11.05 -12.45
C GLY A 21 -16.42 10.72 -13.56
N LYS A 22 -16.31 11.61 -14.56
CA LYS A 22 -15.39 11.43 -15.70
C LYS A 22 -13.92 11.41 -15.30
N LEU A 23 -13.56 12.05 -14.19
CA LEU A 23 -12.17 12.12 -13.72
C LEU A 23 -11.62 10.72 -13.38
N LEU A 24 -12.48 9.75 -13.06
CA LEU A 24 -12.07 8.39 -12.71
C LEU A 24 -11.25 7.70 -13.82
N SER A 25 -11.36 8.15 -15.07
CA SER A 25 -10.60 7.62 -16.21
C SER A 25 -9.37 8.46 -16.61
N HIS A 26 -9.03 9.50 -15.82
CA HIS A 26 -8.05 10.53 -16.19
C HIS A 26 -7.10 10.88 -15.02
N VAL A 27 -6.77 9.90 -14.20
CA VAL A 27 -5.88 10.06 -13.03
C VAL A 27 -4.84 8.95 -12.98
N SER A 28 -4.43 8.42 -14.14
CA SER A 28 -3.41 7.37 -14.19
C SER A 28 -2.01 7.95 -13.94
N THR A 29 -1.03 7.08 -13.71
CA THR A 29 0.39 7.48 -13.70
C THR A 29 0.79 8.18 -15.00
N THR A 30 0.29 7.70 -16.13
CA THR A 30 0.57 8.28 -17.45
C THR A 30 -0.03 9.68 -17.59
N ASP A 31 -1.26 9.91 -17.09
CA ASP A 31 -1.87 11.24 -17.07
C ASP A 31 -1.07 12.19 -16.17
N THR A 32 -0.67 11.72 -14.99
CA THR A 32 0.16 12.49 -14.05
C THR A 32 1.53 12.85 -14.67
N ALA A 33 2.14 11.95 -15.43
CA ALA A 33 3.40 12.22 -16.12
C ALA A 33 3.26 13.28 -17.23
N ARG A 34 2.10 13.36 -17.91
CA ARG A 34 1.81 14.44 -18.87
C ARG A 34 1.62 15.78 -18.16
N ASP A 35 0.96 15.77 -17.01
CA ASP A 35 0.83 16.96 -16.17
C ASP A 35 2.19 17.46 -15.69
N MET A 36 3.11 16.55 -15.35
CA MET A 36 4.50 16.89 -15.02
C MET A 36 5.22 17.60 -16.18
N ASP A 37 5.06 17.15 -17.43
CA ASP A 37 5.70 17.84 -18.57
C ASP A 37 5.07 19.21 -18.83
N LEU A 38 3.75 19.34 -18.66
CA LEU A 38 3.08 20.64 -18.72
C LEU A 38 3.61 21.58 -17.62
N MET A 39 3.76 21.10 -16.39
CA MET A 39 4.34 21.86 -15.27
C MET A 39 5.75 22.35 -15.62
N ARG A 40 6.61 21.47 -16.16
CA ARG A 40 7.96 21.86 -16.63
C ARG A 40 7.89 23.00 -17.65
N GLN A 41 7.00 22.91 -18.65
CA GLN A 41 6.84 23.95 -19.66
C GLN A 41 6.38 25.29 -19.06
N VAL A 42 5.40 25.26 -18.15
CA VAL A 42 4.86 26.47 -17.51
C VAL A 42 5.90 27.15 -16.61
N LEU A 43 6.77 26.37 -15.97
CA LEU A 43 7.88 26.89 -15.17
C LEU A 43 9.05 27.42 -16.02
N GLY A 44 9.04 27.15 -17.33
CA GLY A 44 10.08 27.60 -18.27
C GLY A 44 11.33 26.71 -18.30
N ASP A 45 11.27 25.51 -17.71
CA ASP A 45 12.41 24.61 -17.62
C ASP A 45 12.62 23.85 -18.94
N GLY A 46 13.86 23.78 -19.42
CA GLY A 46 14.21 23.02 -20.62
C GLY A 46 14.11 21.49 -20.42
N THR A 47 14.40 21.03 -19.20
CA THR A 47 14.33 19.62 -18.79
C THR A 47 13.78 19.51 -17.36
N MET A 48 13.22 18.36 -17.02
CA MET A 48 12.71 18.05 -15.68
C MET A 48 13.83 17.49 -14.81
N HIS A 49 14.04 18.10 -13.65
CA HIS A 49 14.83 17.54 -12.56
C HIS A 49 13.89 16.94 -11.52
N TYR A 50 14.02 15.63 -11.25
CA TYR A 50 13.04 14.89 -10.48
C TYR A 50 13.68 13.97 -9.44
N LEU A 51 13.07 13.91 -8.26
CA LEU A 51 13.40 12.96 -7.21
C LEU A 51 12.12 12.20 -6.86
N GLY A 52 12.10 10.91 -7.16
CA GLY A 52 10.98 10.00 -6.92
C GLY A 52 11.27 9.05 -5.79
N PHE A 53 10.30 8.89 -4.89
CA PHE A 53 10.32 7.89 -3.82
C PHE A 53 9.13 6.96 -3.97
N SER A 54 9.31 5.66 -3.71
CA SER A 54 8.20 4.69 -3.72
C SER A 54 7.43 4.76 -5.06
N TYR A 55 6.11 4.92 -5.06
CA TYR A 55 5.33 5.13 -6.30
C TYR A 55 5.89 6.24 -7.22
N GLY A 56 6.53 7.27 -6.65
CA GLY A 56 7.21 8.31 -7.42
C GLY A 56 8.31 7.76 -8.34
N THR A 57 8.89 6.58 -8.07
CA THR A 57 9.85 5.95 -8.99
C THR A 57 9.20 5.42 -10.25
N GLU A 58 8.00 4.85 -10.13
CA GLU A 58 7.20 4.45 -11.29
C GLU A 58 6.83 5.69 -12.11
N LEU A 59 6.30 6.72 -11.44
CA LEU A 59 5.96 7.99 -12.08
C LEU A 59 7.15 8.64 -12.80
N GLY A 60 8.33 8.67 -12.16
CA GLY A 60 9.56 9.18 -12.77
C GLY A 60 10.01 8.34 -13.97
N GLY A 61 9.89 7.02 -13.89
CA GLY A 61 10.17 6.10 -15.00
C GLY A 61 9.22 6.31 -16.19
N VAL A 62 7.91 6.42 -15.92
CA VAL A 62 6.89 6.69 -16.95
C VAL A 62 7.11 8.07 -17.59
N TYR A 63 7.45 9.09 -16.79
CA TYR A 63 7.83 10.40 -17.32
C TYR A 63 9.03 10.30 -18.27
N ALA A 64 10.08 9.58 -17.86
CA ALA A 64 11.26 9.38 -18.69
C ALA A 64 10.96 8.59 -19.98
N HIS A 65 10.05 7.62 -19.93
CA HIS A 65 9.59 6.89 -21.09
C HIS A 65 8.81 7.77 -22.08
N LEU A 66 7.89 8.60 -21.59
CA LEU A 66 7.05 9.46 -22.43
C LEU A 66 7.83 10.66 -23.00
N PHE A 67 8.74 11.23 -22.22
CA PHE A 67 9.45 12.47 -22.56
C PHE A 67 10.98 12.33 -22.40
N PRO A 68 11.64 11.35 -23.04
CA PRO A 68 13.05 11.04 -22.78
C PRO A 68 13.97 12.23 -23.04
N LYS A 69 13.66 13.06 -24.04
CA LYS A 69 14.44 14.27 -24.38
C LYS A 69 14.30 15.41 -23.37
N ASN A 70 13.30 15.33 -22.48
CA ASN A 70 13.01 16.35 -21.48
C ASN A 70 13.47 15.90 -20.07
N VAL A 71 14.27 14.84 -19.96
CA VAL A 71 14.82 14.36 -18.68
C VAL A 71 16.14 15.06 -18.39
N GLY A 72 16.24 15.68 -17.22
CA GLY A 72 17.46 16.29 -16.68
C GLY A 72 18.18 15.35 -15.72
N ARG A 73 18.23 15.73 -14.44
CA ARG A 73 18.75 14.88 -13.35
C ARG A 73 17.56 14.17 -12.72
N LEU A 74 17.57 12.85 -12.73
CA LEU A 74 16.47 12.04 -12.23
C LEU A 74 17.03 11.04 -11.22
N VAL A 75 16.45 11.00 -10.02
CA VAL A 75 16.86 10.08 -8.95
C VAL A 75 15.62 9.31 -8.50
N LEU A 76 15.74 7.98 -8.47
CA LEU A 76 14.68 7.07 -8.05
C LEU A 76 15.15 6.29 -6.82
N ASP A 77 14.47 6.48 -5.69
CA ASP A 77 14.77 5.83 -4.43
C ASP A 77 13.62 4.93 -3.96
N ALA A 78 13.96 3.73 -3.49
CA ALA A 78 13.03 2.63 -3.21
C ALA A 78 12.17 2.27 -4.44
N VAL A 79 12.85 1.83 -5.51
CA VAL A 79 12.27 1.57 -6.84
C VAL A 79 11.17 0.51 -6.80
N VAL A 80 9.99 0.89 -7.31
CA VAL A 80 8.92 -0.03 -7.72
C VAL A 80 9.42 -0.83 -8.92
N ASP A 81 9.46 -2.16 -8.78
CA ASP A 81 9.90 -3.08 -9.83
C ASP A 81 8.94 -3.05 -11.04
N PRO A 82 9.32 -2.45 -12.18
CA PRO A 82 8.43 -2.30 -13.33
C PRO A 82 8.17 -3.63 -14.07
N SER A 83 8.82 -4.73 -13.67
CA SER A 83 8.67 -6.05 -14.30
C SER A 83 7.76 -6.99 -13.51
N ALA A 84 7.40 -6.61 -12.28
CA ALA A 84 6.53 -7.42 -11.43
C ALA A 84 5.06 -7.09 -11.71
N ASP A 85 4.24 -8.13 -11.83
CA ASP A 85 2.79 -7.95 -11.90
C ASP A 85 2.16 -7.68 -10.53
N THR A 86 0.84 -7.45 -10.46
CA THR A 86 0.10 -7.22 -9.19
C THR A 86 0.46 -8.27 -8.12
N VAL A 87 0.51 -9.56 -8.49
CA VAL A 87 0.81 -10.64 -7.54
C VAL A 87 2.28 -10.63 -7.13
N GLY A 88 3.19 -10.40 -8.07
CA GLY A 88 4.63 -10.25 -7.83
C GLY A 88 4.93 -9.10 -6.89
N HIS A 89 4.31 -7.94 -7.11
CA HIS A 89 4.41 -6.78 -6.22
C HIS A 89 3.92 -7.09 -4.80
N ALA A 90 2.77 -7.73 -4.67
CA ALA A 90 2.23 -8.11 -3.37
C ALA A 90 3.16 -9.11 -2.64
N LYS A 91 3.74 -10.08 -3.35
CA LYS A 91 4.75 -11.01 -2.78
C LYS A 91 6.00 -10.28 -2.32
N ASN A 92 6.50 -9.34 -3.12
CA ASN A 92 7.65 -8.50 -2.79
C ASN A 92 7.38 -7.65 -1.53
N GLN A 93 6.21 -7.02 -1.42
CA GLN A 93 5.80 -6.30 -0.20
C GLN A 93 5.70 -7.22 1.01
N THR A 94 5.07 -8.39 0.86
CA THR A 94 4.93 -9.38 1.94
C THR A 94 6.29 -9.77 2.50
N LEU A 95 7.26 -10.04 1.62
CA LEU A 95 8.64 -10.36 2.00
C LEU A 95 9.33 -9.17 2.65
N GLY A 96 9.14 -7.96 2.12
CA GLY A 96 9.70 -6.73 2.67
C GLY A 96 9.25 -6.46 4.10
N PHE A 97 7.94 -6.53 4.36
CA PHE A 97 7.39 -6.35 5.70
C PHE A 97 7.81 -7.45 6.66
N GLN A 98 7.89 -8.71 6.22
CA GLN A 98 8.40 -9.77 7.08
C GLN A 98 9.86 -9.52 7.48
N ARG A 99 10.71 -9.07 6.54
CA ARG A 99 12.11 -8.71 6.84
C ARG A 99 12.20 -7.54 7.83
N ALA A 100 11.39 -6.49 7.61
CA ALA A 100 11.34 -5.36 8.52
C ALA A 100 10.88 -5.76 9.93
N LEU A 101 9.87 -6.64 10.01
CA LEU A 101 9.39 -7.19 11.28
C LEU A 101 10.45 -8.04 11.97
N ASP A 102 11.15 -8.91 11.23
CA ASP A 102 12.22 -9.74 11.76
C ASP A 102 13.35 -8.88 12.35
N ASP A 103 13.73 -7.80 11.67
CA ASP A 103 14.77 -6.89 12.14
C ASP A 103 14.32 -6.06 13.34
N TYR A 104 13.07 -5.62 13.37
CA TYR A 104 12.45 -5.04 14.55
C TYR A 104 12.50 -6.02 15.74
N LEU A 105 12.07 -7.27 15.56
CA LEU A 105 12.06 -8.28 16.62
C LEU A 105 13.47 -8.55 17.15
N LYS A 106 14.48 -8.70 16.27
CA LYS A 106 15.89 -8.82 16.68
C LYS A 106 16.36 -7.62 17.48
N SER A 107 15.97 -6.41 17.08
CA SER A 107 16.35 -5.18 17.81
C SER A 107 15.80 -5.13 19.23
N THR A 108 14.69 -5.84 19.50
CA THR A 108 14.11 -6.01 20.83
C THR A 108 14.66 -7.22 21.61
N GLY A 109 15.64 -7.94 21.05
CA GLY A 109 16.22 -9.15 21.64
C GLY A 109 15.35 -10.40 21.50
N GLN A 110 14.35 -10.39 20.62
CA GLN A 110 13.46 -11.54 20.37
C GLN A 110 13.96 -12.39 19.20
N ASP A 111 13.70 -13.70 19.28
CA ASP A 111 13.78 -14.58 18.12
C ASP A 111 12.67 -14.22 17.11
N PRO A 112 12.98 -13.94 15.82
CA PRO A 112 11.99 -13.51 14.84
C PRO A 112 10.84 -14.49 14.63
N LYS A 113 11.11 -15.79 14.65
CA LYS A 113 10.09 -16.81 14.43
C LYS A 113 9.12 -16.86 15.61
N GLN A 114 9.63 -16.88 16.83
CA GLN A 114 8.79 -16.84 18.04
C GLN A 114 8.04 -15.50 18.16
N GLY A 115 8.69 -14.38 17.86
CA GLY A 115 8.07 -13.06 17.88
C GLY A 115 6.94 -12.91 16.85
N SER A 116 7.16 -13.39 15.62
CA SER A 116 6.12 -13.43 14.58
C SER A 116 4.94 -14.31 15.02
N GLN A 117 5.21 -15.47 15.62
CA GLN A 117 4.13 -16.33 16.13
C GLN A 117 3.31 -15.65 17.23
N LYS A 118 3.94 -14.92 18.16
CA LYS A 118 3.22 -14.13 19.18
C LYS A 118 2.29 -13.10 18.54
N ILE A 119 2.76 -12.42 17.49
CA ILE A 119 1.94 -11.45 16.75
C ILE A 119 0.77 -12.15 16.07
N VAL A 120 0.97 -13.30 15.43
CA VAL A 120 -0.11 -14.11 14.85
C VAL A 120 -1.14 -14.48 15.91
N ASP A 121 -0.69 -14.94 17.07
CA ASP A 121 -1.58 -15.33 18.16
C ASP A 121 -2.35 -14.12 18.73
N LEU A 122 -1.70 -12.95 18.82
CA LEU A 122 -2.35 -11.69 19.19
C LEU A 122 -3.43 -11.31 18.18
N LEU A 123 -3.12 -11.30 16.88
CA LEU A 123 -4.07 -10.99 15.82
C LEU A 123 -5.27 -11.94 15.82
N LYS A 124 -5.08 -13.23 16.09
CA LYS A 124 -6.17 -14.20 16.27
C LYS A 124 -7.04 -13.91 17.50
N ARG A 125 -6.44 -13.49 18.62
CA ARG A 125 -7.20 -13.08 19.81
C ARG A 125 -8.04 -11.83 19.55
N ILE A 126 -7.45 -10.84 18.87
CA ILE A 126 -8.12 -9.57 18.51
C ILE A 126 -9.27 -9.82 17.54
N ASP A 127 -9.11 -10.75 16.60
CA ASP A 127 -10.18 -11.13 15.67
C ASP A 127 -11.41 -11.69 16.39
N ALA A 128 -11.18 -12.66 17.29
CA ALA A 128 -12.24 -13.25 18.09
C ALA A 128 -12.86 -12.25 19.08
N ASN A 129 -12.06 -11.36 19.66
CA ASN A 129 -12.47 -10.39 20.67
C ASN A 129 -11.74 -9.05 20.46
N PRO A 130 -12.30 -8.13 19.63
CA PRO A 130 -11.68 -6.83 19.37
C PRO A 130 -11.42 -6.04 20.66
N LEU A 131 -10.23 -5.45 20.78
CA LEU A 131 -9.79 -4.81 22.01
C LEU A 131 -10.46 -3.44 22.20
N PRO A 132 -10.83 -3.07 23.44
CA PRO A 132 -11.29 -1.72 23.74
C PRO A 132 -10.16 -0.70 23.55
N THR A 133 -10.54 0.54 23.26
CA THR A 133 -9.63 1.69 23.18
C THR A 133 -10.15 2.86 23.99
N ALA A 134 -9.27 3.81 24.30
CA ALA A 134 -9.60 4.99 25.10
C ALA A 134 -10.66 5.91 24.47
N ASP A 135 -10.79 5.89 23.14
CA ASP A 135 -11.78 6.68 22.39
C ASP A 135 -13.11 5.93 22.16
N GLY A 136 -13.27 4.74 22.74
CA GLY A 136 -14.48 3.93 22.66
C GLY A 136 -14.65 3.13 21.36
N ARG A 137 -13.74 3.28 20.38
CA ARG A 137 -13.67 2.37 19.24
C ARG A 137 -13.15 1.00 19.69
N LYS A 138 -13.21 0.03 18.78
CA LYS A 138 -12.61 -1.28 18.97
C LYS A 138 -11.48 -1.45 17.99
N LEU A 139 -10.34 -1.93 18.49
CA LEU A 139 -9.25 -2.38 17.63
C LEU A 139 -9.63 -3.76 17.08
N THR A 140 -9.93 -3.83 15.78
CA THR A 140 -10.13 -5.08 15.04
C THR A 140 -8.81 -5.66 14.57
N GLN A 141 -8.79 -6.91 14.12
CA GLN A 141 -7.59 -7.57 13.61
C GLN A 141 -6.96 -6.78 12.45
N THR A 142 -7.76 -6.32 11.49
CA THR A 142 -7.27 -5.53 10.35
C THR A 142 -6.63 -4.22 10.79
N LEU A 143 -7.25 -3.49 11.73
CA LEU A 143 -6.68 -2.26 12.28
C LEU A 143 -5.39 -2.54 13.07
N ALA A 144 -5.32 -3.66 13.80
CA ALA A 144 -4.10 -4.07 14.48
C ALA A 144 -2.97 -4.34 13.48
N LEU A 145 -3.25 -5.04 12.38
CA LEU A 145 -2.27 -5.29 11.31
C LEU A 145 -1.80 -3.98 10.66
N THR A 146 -2.73 -3.07 10.32
CA THR A 146 -2.39 -1.74 9.79
C THR A 146 -1.51 -0.95 10.78
N GLY A 147 -1.83 -1.00 12.08
CA GLY A 147 -1.04 -0.36 13.13
C GLY A 147 0.36 -0.96 13.31
N ILE A 148 0.56 -2.23 12.94
CA ILE A 148 1.89 -2.87 12.90
C ILE A 148 2.67 -2.44 11.67
N VAL A 149 2.01 -2.32 10.51
CA VAL A 149 2.64 -1.96 9.22
C VAL A 149 3.28 -0.57 9.26
N LEU A 150 2.57 0.45 9.73
CA LEU A 150 3.06 1.84 9.72
C LEU A 150 4.47 2.02 10.35
N PRO A 151 4.73 1.58 11.59
CA PRO A 151 6.05 1.76 12.21
C PRO A 151 7.15 0.88 11.61
N LEU A 152 6.85 -0.03 10.69
CA LEU A 152 7.87 -0.83 9.98
C LEU A 152 8.49 -0.10 8.78
N TYR A 153 7.92 1.04 8.36
CA TYR A 153 8.51 1.87 7.30
C TYR A 153 9.86 2.49 7.70
N SER A 154 10.10 2.69 9.00
CA SER A 154 11.36 3.27 9.47
C SER A 154 11.70 2.88 10.90
N LYS A 155 12.99 2.79 11.22
CA LYS A 155 13.49 2.37 12.55
C LYS A 155 13.07 3.32 13.67
N GLU A 156 12.83 4.60 13.36
CA GLU A 156 12.32 5.60 14.30
C GLU A 156 10.91 5.24 14.80
N GLY A 157 10.14 4.44 14.05
CA GLY A 157 8.82 3.95 14.44
C GLY A 157 8.84 2.81 15.46
N TRP A 158 9.95 2.09 15.57
CA TRP A 158 10.04 0.86 16.36
C TRP A 158 9.71 1.02 17.86
N PRO A 159 10.16 2.08 18.57
CA PRO A 159 9.76 2.29 19.96
C PRO A 159 8.25 2.44 20.16
N ARG A 160 7.56 3.05 19.18
CA ARG A 160 6.09 3.18 19.21
C ARG A 160 5.42 1.83 18.99
N LEU A 161 5.95 1.02 18.06
CA LEU A 161 5.46 -0.35 17.84
C LEU A 161 5.60 -1.20 19.11
N THR A 162 6.74 -1.14 19.80
CA THR A 162 6.95 -1.86 21.07
C THR A 162 5.90 -1.49 22.11
N SER A 163 5.65 -0.19 22.30
CA SER A 163 4.65 0.27 23.27
C SER A 163 3.23 -0.16 22.87
N ALA A 164 2.88 -0.04 21.60
CA ALA A 164 1.56 -0.41 21.08
C ALA A 164 1.29 -1.92 21.21
N LEU A 165 2.25 -2.77 20.86
CA LEU A 165 2.15 -4.22 21.03
C LEU A 165 2.04 -4.61 22.51
N LYS A 166 2.81 -3.96 23.39
CA LYS A 166 2.72 -4.20 24.84
C LYS A 166 1.34 -3.82 25.40
N GLY A 167 0.77 -2.70 24.95
CA GLY A 167 -0.59 -2.28 25.31
C GLY A 167 -1.63 -3.30 24.86
N ALA A 168 -1.54 -3.74 23.59
CA ALA A 168 -2.47 -4.71 23.03
C ALA A 168 -2.40 -6.07 23.74
N GLU A 169 -1.20 -6.54 24.09
CA GLU A 169 -1.02 -7.75 24.93
C GLU A 169 -1.61 -7.58 26.34
N GLY A 170 -1.62 -6.36 26.86
CA GLY A 170 -2.29 -6.01 28.12
C GLY A 170 -3.80 -5.78 28.00
N GLY A 171 -4.38 -5.92 26.81
CA GLY A 171 -5.82 -5.73 26.54
C GLY A 171 -6.23 -4.30 26.16
N ASP A 172 -5.28 -3.39 25.95
CA ASP A 172 -5.53 -2.02 25.50
C ASP A 172 -5.17 -1.84 24.02
N GLY A 173 -6.17 -1.67 23.16
CA GLY A 173 -5.98 -1.50 21.72
C GLY A 173 -5.57 -0.09 21.29
N SER A 174 -5.49 0.88 22.21
CA SER A 174 -5.38 2.31 21.87
C SER A 174 -4.14 2.63 21.04
N GLY A 175 -2.99 2.04 21.38
CA GLY A 175 -1.72 2.32 20.70
C GLY A 175 -1.71 1.85 19.24
N LEU A 176 -2.19 0.63 18.98
CA LEU A 176 -2.28 0.11 17.61
C LEU A 176 -3.36 0.83 16.80
N LEU A 177 -4.48 1.23 17.44
CA LEU A 177 -5.53 1.99 16.77
C LEU A 177 -5.02 3.37 16.31
N ALA A 178 -4.28 4.07 17.18
CA ALA A 178 -3.71 5.36 16.83
C ALA A 178 -2.70 5.27 15.67
N LEU A 179 -1.92 4.19 15.60
CA LEU A 179 -1.03 3.93 14.46
C LEU A 179 -1.84 3.62 13.19
N ALA A 180 -2.93 2.86 13.30
CA ALA A 180 -3.82 2.58 12.17
C ALA A 180 -4.52 3.85 11.65
N ASP A 181 -4.91 4.77 12.53
CA ASP A 181 -5.47 6.07 12.14
C ASP A 181 -4.45 6.92 11.40
N GLY A 182 -3.20 6.95 11.89
CA GLY A 182 -2.11 7.64 11.22
C GLY A 182 -1.84 7.09 9.81
N TYR A 183 -1.93 5.78 9.63
CA TYR A 183 -1.79 5.15 8.31
C TYR A 183 -2.95 5.51 7.38
N ASN A 184 -4.18 5.54 7.90
CA ASN A 184 -5.39 5.79 7.13
C ASN A 184 -5.74 7.28 6.98
N ASP A 185 -4.86 8.17 7.43
CA ASP A 185 -5.08 9.62 7.38
C ASP A 185 -6.39 10.04 8.08
N ARG A 186 -6.69 9.42 9.23
CA ARG A 186 -7.90 9.66 10.01
C ARG A 186 -7.62 10.60 11.17
N ASP A 187 -8.33 11.72 11.23
CA ASP A 187 -8.21 12.69 12.31
C ASP A 187 -9.02 12.31 13.57
N SER A 188 -8.87 13.10 14.64
CA SER A 188 -9.55 12.87 15.92
C SER A 188 -11.06 13.12 15.87
N SER A 189 -11.55 13.88 14.90
CA SER A 189 -13.00 14.05 14.64
C SER A 189 -13.59 12.95 13.77
N GLY A 190 -12.74 12.08 13.23
CA GLY A 190 -13.11 10.95 12.40
C GLY A 190 -13.26 11.25 10.92
N HIS A 191 -12.74 12.39 10.45
CA HIS A 191 -12.58 12.62 9.03
C HIS A 191 -11.37 11.87 8.51
N TYR A 192 -11.47 11.39 7.26
CA TYR A 192 -10.39 10.74 6.54
C TYR A 192 -9.88 11.69 5.46
N GLY A 193 -8.57 11.73 5.26
CA GLY A 193 -7.99 12.35 4.08
C GLY A 193 -8.24 11.54 2.81
N THR A 194 -7.73 12.07 1.70
CA THR A 194 -7.98 11.48 0.37
C THR A 194 -6.92 10.47 -0.04
N THR A 195 -5.84 10.30 0.73
CA THR A 195 -4.66 9.51 0.33
C THR A 195 -5.03 8.09 -0.11
N THR A 196 -5.77 7.33 0.71
CA THR A 196 -6.20 5.96 0.36
C THR A 196 -7.17 5.93 -0.82
N HIS A 197 -8.03 6.95 -0.96
CA HIS A 197 -8.96 7.06 -2.08
C HIS A 197 -8.21 7.30 -3.39
N SER A 198 -7.31 8.28 -3.41
CA SER A 198 -6.47 8.59 -4.56
C SER A 198 -5.59 7.40 -4.94
N GLN A 199 -4.92 6.78 -3.96
CA GLN A 199 -4.10 5.60 -4.20
C GLN A 199 -4.89 4.48 -4.87
N ARG A 200 -6.10 4.17 -4.39
CA ARG A 200 -6.90 3.10 -4.99
C ARG A 200 -7.35 3.42 -6.41
N VAL A 201 -7.77 4.67 -6.65
CA VAL A 201 -8.21 5.10 -7.98
C VAL A 201 -7.06 5.03 -8.98
N ILE A 202 -5.87 5.52 -8.60
CA ILE A 202 -4.68 5.49 -9.45
C ILE A 202 -4.28 4.03 -9.72
N SER A 203 -4.05 3.23 -8.68
CA SER A 203 -3.57 1.85 -8.83
C SER A 203 -4.54 0.96 -9.62
N CYS A 204 -5.86 1.10 -9.43
CA CYS A 204 -6.82 0.32 -10.21
C CYS A 204 -6.96 0.84 -11.66
N LEU A 205 -6.71 2.13 -11.94
CA LEU A 205 -6.71 2.64 -13.31
C LEU A 205 -5.43 2.26 -14.06
N ASP A 206 -4.31 2.17 -13.36
CA ASP A 206 -3.02 1.81 -13.91
C ASP A 206 -2.97 0.34 -14.34
N ASP A 207 -3.25 -0.59 -13.42
CA ASP A 207 -3.10 -2.02 -13.66
C ASP A 207 -4.38 -2.65 -14.27
N LYS A 208 -4.27 -3.49 -15.30
CA LYS A 208 -5.36 -4.27 -15.92
C LYS A 208 -5.76 -5.51 -15.14
N GLN A 209 -4.90 -6.06 -14.30
CA GLN A 209 -5.10 -7.31 -13.60
C GLN A 209 -6.26 -7.21 -12.62
N ARG A 210 -7.12 -8.22 -12.64
CA ARG A 210 -8.33 -8.31 -11.82
C ARG A 210 -8.48 -9.71 -11.22
N PRO A 211 -7.53 -10.18 -10.37
CA PRO A 211 -7.63 -11.50 -9.78
C PRO A 211 -9.00 -11.71 -9.15
N THR A 212 -9.60 -12.87 -9.40
CA THR A 212 -10.87 -13.29 -8.79
C THR A 212 -10.64 -13.77 -7.36
N PRO A 213 -11.68 -13.80 -6.51
CA PRO A 213 -11.59 -14.42 -5.18
C PRO A 213 -11.07 -15.86 -5.24
N ALA A 214 -11.45 -16.63 -6.27
CA ALA A 214 -11.03 -18.01 -6.45
C ALA A 214 -9.55 -18.15 -6.84
N GLU A 215 -9.01 -17.22 -7.63
CA GLU A 215 -7.59 -17.16 -7.96
C GLU A 215 -6.76 -16.75 -6.75
N THR A 216 -7.18 -15.72 -6.03
CA THR A 216 -6.51 -15.27 -4.81
C THR A 216 -6.43 -16.37 -3.76
N LYS A 217 -7.50 -17.14 -3.54
CA LYS A 217 -7.48 -18.30 -2.62
C LYS A 217 -6.40 -19.33 -2.97
N LYS A 218 -6.12 -19.55 -4.26
CA LYS A 218 -5.06 -20.48 -4.69
C LYS A 218 -3.67 -19.94 -4.39
N LEU A 219 -3.52 -18.62 -4.32
CA LEU A 219 -2.26 -17.94 -4.05
C LEU A 219 -1.97 -17.80 -2.55
N LEU A 220 -2.99 -17.78 -1.68
CA LEU A 220 -2.82 -17.60 -0.22
C LEU A 220 -1.73 -18.48 0.41
N PRO A 221 -1.62 -19.79 0.11
CA PRO A 221 -0.57 -20.62 0.70
C PRO A 221 0.86 -20.15 0.35
N GLU A 222 1.04 -19.52 -0.81
CA GLU A 222 2.35 -18.95 -1.19
C GLU A 222 2.66 -17.70 -0.37
N PHE A 223 1.67 -16.84 -0.13
CA PHE A 223 1.81 -15.65 0.70
C PHE A 223 2.05 -15.99 2.17
N GLU A 224 1.28 -16.93 2.73
CA GLU A 224 1.44 -17.41 4.11
C GLU A 224 2.81 -18.03 4.35
N LYS A 225 3.37 -18.69 3.32
CA LYS A 225 4.74 -19.21 3.36
C LYS A 225 5.79 -18.11 3.40
N ILE A 226 5.54 -16.97 2.74
CA ILE A 226 6.44 -15.80 2.80
C ILE A 226 6.35 -15.13 4.16
N SER A 227 5.14 -14.92 4.68
CA SER A 227 4.90 -14.31 5.97
C SER A 227 3.68 -14.89 6.67
N PRO A 228 3.82 -15.47 7.87
CA PRO A 228 2.67 -15.89 8.66
C PRO A 228 1.88 -14.70 9.23
N VAL A 229 2.45 -13.49 9.25
CA VAL A 229 1.81 -12.27 9.81
C VAL A 229 1.08 -11.49 8.72
N PHE A 230 1.73 -11.27 7.56
CA PHE A 230 1.22 -10.39 6.51
C PHE A 230 0.64 -11.15 5.30
N GLY A 231 0.91 -12.45 5.19
CA GLY A 231 0.62 -13.23 3.98
C GLY A 231 -0.85 -13.22 3.60
N ASP A 232 -1.74 -13.59 4.52
CA ASP A 232 -3.18 -13.65 4.22
C ASP A 232 -3.72 -12.29 3.77
N PHE A 233 -3.41 -11.22 4.51
CA PHE A 233 -3.83 -9.84 4.16
C PHE A 233 -3.32 -9.40 2.79
N MET A 234 -2.02 -9.57 2.51
CA MET A 234 -1.43 -9.18 1.24
C MET A 234 -1.95 -10.02 0.07
N GLY A 235 -2.22 -11.30 0.32
CA GLY A 235 -2.87 -12.17 -0.66
C GLY A 235 -4.26 -11.68 -1.01
N TRP A 236 -5.11 -11.41 -0.02
CA TRP A 236 -6.46 -10.88 -0.25
C TRP A 236 -6.49 -9.51 -0.94
N ASP A 237 -5.51 -8.64 -0.65
CA ASP A 237 -5.44 -7.31 -1.27
C ASP A 237 -5.24 -7.37 -2.80
N THR A 238 -4.67 -8.45 -3.34
CA THR A 238 -4.46 -8.64 -4.79
C THR A 238 -5.76 -8.62 -5.59
N ALA A 239 -6.85 -9.15 -5.05
CA ALA A 239 -8.16 -9.14 -5.69
C ALA A 239 -9.06 -8.05 -5.13
N GLY A 240 -9.01 -7.86 -3.81
CA GLY A 240 -10.11 -7.31 -3.03
C GLY A 240 -10.72 -6.03 -3.59
N TRP A 241 -9.89 -5.09 -4.02
CA TRP A 241 -10.37 -3.75 -4.33
C TRP A 241 -10.51 -3.41 -5.79
N CYS A 242 -9.64 -3.96 -6.66
CA CYS A 242 -9.69 -3.63 -8.07
C CYS A 242 -10.59 -4.59 -8.86
N HIS A 243 -10.90 -5.79 -8.35
CA HIS A 243 -11.65 -6.82 -9.09
C HIS A 243 -12.91 -6.30 -9.79
N ASP A 244 -13.78 -5.62 -9.05
CA ASP A 244 -15.03 -5.01 -9.55
C ASP A 244 -14.91 -3.50 -9.79
N TRP A 245 -13.69 -3.00 -10.06
CA TRP A 245 -13.48 -1.57 -10.28
C TRP A 245 -14.27 -1.07 -11.50
N PRO A 246 -14.94 0.08 -11.43
CA PRO A 246 -15.90 0.49 -12.46
C PRO A 246 -15.27 0.96 -13.78
N VAL A 247 -13.95 1.08 -13.85
CA VAL A 247 -13.19 1.45 -15.05
C VAL A 247 -12.10 0.41 -15.29
N ALA A 248 -11.89 0.05 -16.56
CA ALA A 248 -10.83 -0.87 -16.96
C ALA A 248 -9.44 -0.25 -16.73
N GLY A 249 -8.51 -1.08 -16.24
CA GLY A 249 -7.11 -0.69 -16.13
C GLY A 249 -6.43 -0.47 -17.47
N GLN A 250 -5.32 0.26 -17.49
CA GLN A 250 -4.68 0.76 -18.71
C GLN A 250 -3.53 -0.12 -19.20
N TYR A 251 -2.74 -0.71 -18.31
CA TYR A 251 -1.54 -1.46 -18.64
C TYR A 251 -1.33 -2.69 -17.77
N ASP A 252 -0.53 -3.63 -18.27
CA ASP A 252 -0.18 -4.87 -17.53
C ASP A 252 0.99 -4.63 -16.59
N ASN A 253 1.94 -3.76 -16.98
CA ASN A 253 3.04 -3.21 -16.20
C ASN A 253 3.33 -1.79 -16.72
N PRO A 254 3.96 -0.91 -15.92
CA PRO A 254 4.33 0.43 -16.37
C PRO A 254 5.49 0.41 -17.37
N GLU A 255 5.35 1.09 -18.50
CA GLU A 255 6.47 1.24 -19.44
C GLU A 255 7.43 2.34 -18.98
N VAL A 256 8.62 1.92 -18.58
CA VAL A 256 9.68 2.81 -18.06
C VAL A 256 10.95 2.81 -18.90
N SER A 257 10.93 2.14 -20.06
CA SER A 257 12.07 2.12 -20.99
C SER A 257 12.26 3.50 -21.62
N ALA A 258 13.38 4.17 -21.33
CA ALA A 258 13.61 5.57 -21.73
C ALA A 258 14.83 5.74 -22.67
N PRO A 259 14.83 5.15 -23.88
CA PRO A 259 15.94 5.30 -24.79
C PRO A 259 16.10 6.77 -25.21
N GLY A 260 17.31 7.31 -25.04
CA GLY A 260 17.62 8.71 -25.35
C GLY A 260 17.41 9.68 -24.18
N ALA A 261 17.00 9.20 -23.00
CA ALA A 261 17.06 10.00 -21.78
C ALA A 261 18.51 10.21 -21.32
N ALA A 262 18.74 11.30 -20.58
CA ALA A 262 19.96 11.46 -19.80
C ALA A 262 20.08 10.32 -18.76
N PRO A 263 21.29 10.04 -18.21
CA PRO A 263 21.45 9.03 -17.17
C PRO A 263 20.52 9.24 -15.98
N ILE A 264 19.95 8.12 -15.51
CA ILE A 264 19.02 7.99 -14.38
C ILE A 264 19.71 7.19 -13.28
#